data_AF-A0A124H2J9-F1
#
_entry.id   AF-A0A124H2J9-F1
#
_cell.length_a   1.000
_cell.length_b   1.000
_cell.length_c   1.000
_cell.angle_alpha   90.00
_cell.angle_beta   90.00
_cell.angle_gamma   90.00
#
_symmetry.space_group_name_H-M   'P 1'
#
loop_
_entity.id
_entity.type
_entity.pdbx_description
1 polymer ?
#
loop_
_entity_poly.entity_id
_entity_poly.type
_entity_poly.pdbx_seq_one_letter_code
_entity_poly.pdbx_strand_id
1 'polypeptide(L)'
;MRDVLKAAYDGKLVDELVGAYEEAKRNYYLGGHRYSAVEGGRFCEAAYRMLEEAAKGEHTPLGDSLRTDTLANWLASPATKKLSRSIRHYIPRALRIVYDIRNNRDAAHLADGIDPNLQDATLVVHVLDWVMAEFVRLSKGTSPEHARALVEALVTRKVPVVQDFGEFPKLLLPGARAGDHVLMLLYHKGPRGVAYADLFQWVPATMRKHLRRTLRTLEAKALVHQEGESIHITYAGENLVETQGLLEKPAAA
;
A
#
# COMPACT_ATOMS: atom_id res chain seq x y z
N MET A 1 11.27 -0.46 7.09
CA MET A 1 10.98 0.77 6.30
C MET A 1 11.16 2.03 7.12
N ARG A 2 10.45 2.22 8.24
CA ARG A 2 10.62 3.40 9.10
C ARG A 2 12.09 3.61 9.47
N ASP A 3 12.79 2.58 9.93
CA ASP A 3 14.21 2.69 10.33
C ASP A 3 15.13 3.14 9.19
N VAL A 4 14.90 2.63 7.97
CA VAL A 4 15.67 3.02 6.78
C VAL A 4 15.47 4.49 6.45
N LEU A 5 14.23 4.97 6.50
CA LEU A 5 13.92 6.37 6.22
C LEU A 5 14.43 7.28 7.35
N LYS A 6 14.29 6.88 8.63
CA LYS A 6 14.77 7.65 9.79
C LYS A 6 16.30 7.79 9.83
N ALA A 7 17.03 6.91 9.14
CA ALA A 7 18.47 7.06 8.97
C ALA A 7 18.85 8.20 8.01
N ALA A 8 17.92 8.65 7.16
CA ALA A 8 18.17 9.64 6.11
C ALA A 8 17.39 10.96 6.27
N TYR A 9 16.31 10.96 7.05
CA TYR A 9 15.37 12.09 7.19
C TYR A 9 14.92 12.25 8.64
N ASP A 10 14.35 13.40 8.97
CA ASP A 10 13.78 13.68 10.29
C ASP A 10 12.76 12.62 10.72
N GLY A 11 12.90 12.15 11.95
CA GLY A 11 12.11 11.04 12.49
C GLY A 11 10.61 11.32 12.53
N LYS A 12 10.19 12.55 12.79
CA LYS A 12 8.78 12.93 12.84
C LYS A 12 8.19 13.03 11.43
N LEU A 13 8.95 13.56 10.46
CA LEU A 13 8.52 13.56 9.05
C LEU A 13 8.31 12.15 8.53
N VAL A 14 9.23 11.23 8.84
CA VAL A 14 9.09 9.82 8.47
C VAL A 14 7.85 9.21 9.12
N ASP A 15 7.59 9.55 10.38
CA ASP A 15 6.43 8.99 11.07
C ASP A 15 5.10 9.45 10.47
N GLU A 16 5.01 10.74 10.10
CA GLU A 16 3.87 11.30 9.37
C GLU A 16 3.70 10.71 7.98
N LEU A 17 4.80 10.62 7.20
CA LEU A 17 4.79 10.06 5.85
C LEU A 17 4.28 8.62 5.87
N VAL A 18 4.85 7.77 6.73
CA VAL A 18 4.48 6.35 6.81
C VAL A 18 3.07 6.19 7.39
N GLY A 19 2.67 7.00 8.37
CA GLY A 19 1.31 6.99 8.91
C GLY A 19 0.26 7.31 7.82
N ALA A 20 0.44 8.43 7.11
CA ALA A 20 -0.44 8.83 6.02
C ALA A 20 -0.48 7.79 4.89
N TYR A 21 0.66 7.18 4.56
CA TYR A 21 0.73 6.09 3.59
C TYR A 21 -0.07 4.86 4.02
N GLU A 22 0.10 4.41 5.27
CA GLU A 22 -0.60 3.24 5.81
C GLU A 22 -2.11 3.48 5.92
N GLU A 23 -2.51 4.69 6.31
CA GLU A 23 -3.92 5.10 6.38
C GLU A 23 -4.56 5.24 4.99
N ALA A 24 -3.85 5.84 4.01
CA ALA A 24 -4.32 5.93 2.63
C ALA A 24 -4.61 4.52 2.06
N LYS A 25 -3.64 3.59 2.17
CA LYS A 25 -3.83 2.22 1.70
C LYS A 25 -4.96 1.52 2.44
N ARG A 26 -5.05 1.68 3.77
CA ARG A 26 -6.13 1.10 4.56
C ARG A 26 -7.49 1.60 4.07
N ASN A 27 -7.65 2.91 3.89
CA ASN A 27 -8.89 3.51 3.43
C ASN A 27 -9.25 3.02 2.01
N TYR A 28 -8.28 2.97 1.11
CA TYR A 28 -8.48 2.46 -0.25
C TYR A 28 -9.04 1.03 -0.25
N TYR A 29 -8.38 0.11 0.45
CA TYR A 29 -8.80 -1.30 0.46
C TYR A 29 -10.10 -1.54 1.25
N LEU A 30 -10.50 -0.62 2.14
CA LEU A 30 -11.78 -0.68 2.85
C LEU A 30 -12.92 0.01 2.08
N GLY A 31 -12.72 0.42 0.82
CA GLY A 31 -13.72 1.13 0.02
C GLY A 31 -13.88 2.62 0.38
N GLY A 32 -13.09 3.12 1.33
CA GLY A 32 -13.03 4.52 1.75
C GLY A 32 -12.25 5.40 0.79
N HIS A 33 -12.59 5.37 -0.51
CA HIS A 33 -11.81 5.98 -1.59
C HIS A 33 -11.57 7.49 -1.40
N ARG A 34 -12.58 8.26 -0.96
CA ARG A 34 -12.42 9.69 -0.64
C ARG A 34 -11.43 9.92 0.50
N TYR A 35 -11.54 9.15 1.57
CA TYR A 35 -10.61 9.24 2.70
C TYR A 35 -9.20 8.83 2.28
N SER A 36 -9.04 7.88 1.36
CA SER A 36 -7.73 7.54 0.78
C SER A 36 -7.08 8.74 0.07
N ALA A 37 -7.85 9.53 -0.68
CA ALA A 37 -7.33 10.71 -1.37
C ALA A 37 -6.95 11.84 -0.37
N VAL A 38 -7.71 12.00 0.71
CA VAL A 38 -7.39 12.93 1.81
C VAL A 38 -6.05 12.57 2.45
N GLU A 39 -5.84 11.30 2.77
CA GLU A 39 -4.55 10.82 3.31
C GLU A 39 -3.41 10.95 2.29
N GLY A 40 -3.70 10.83 1.00
CA GLY A 40 -2.75 11.17 -0.07
C GLY A 40 -2.26 12.62 -0.01
N GLY A 41 -3.13 13.56 0.36
CA GLY A 41 -2.75 14.96 0.59
C GLY A 41 -1.81 15.12 1.80
N ARG A 42 -2.12 14.47 2.93
CA ARG A 42 -1.26 14.46 4.13
C ARG A 42 0.09 13.82 3.84
N PHE A 43 0.13 12.75 3.06
CA PHE A 43 1.36 12.15 2.57
C PHE A 43 2.20 13.14 1.76
N CYS A 44 1.57 13.90 0.84
CA CYS A 44 2.28 14.89 0.03
C CYS A 44 2.93 15.99 0.89
N GLU A 45 2.25 16.47 1.92
CA GLU A 45 2.79 17.46 2.85
C GLU A 45 4.09 16.98 3.53
N ALA A 46 4.11 15.73 4.01
CA ALA A 46 5.30 15.14 4.60
C ALA A 46 6.40 14.90 3.56
N ALA A 47 6.04 14.38 2.38
CA ALA A 47 6.97 14.09 1.30
C ALA A 47 7.66 15.36 0.77
N TYR A 48 6.93 16.48 0.62
CA TYR A 48 7.54 17.75 0.21
C TYR A 48 8.50 18.30 1.28
N ARG A 49 8.20 18.13 2.57
CA ARG A 49 9.14 18.50 3.65
C ARG A 49 10.41 17.65 3.63
N MET A 50 10.29 16.35 3.35
CA MET A 50 11.46 15.48 3.16
C MET A 50 12.29 15.87 1.92
N LEU A 51 11.65 16.32 0.84
CA LEU A 51 12.35 16.89 -0.32
C LEU A 51 13.06 18.20 0.03
N GLU A 52 12.42 19.04 0.85
CA GLU A 52 13.04 20.27 1.37
C GLU A 52 14.27 19.96 2.22
N GLU A 53 14.15 19.02 3.15
CA GLU A 53 15.25 18.53 3.99
C GLU A 53 16.40 17.98 3.14
N ALA A 54 16.10 17.12 2.16
CA ALA A 54 17.12 16.55 1.27
C ALA A 54 17.86 17.61 0.44
N ALA A 55 17.20 18.74 0.14
CA ALA A 55 17.74 19.77 -0.72
C ALA A 55 18.45 20.89 0.04
N LYS A 56 17.98 21.23 1.27
CA LYS A 56 18.44 22.37 2.06
C LYS A 56 19.13 21.97 3.36
N GLY A 57 18.92 20.75 3.85
CA GLY A 57 19.34 20.28 5.19
C GLY A 57 18.38 20.69 6.31
N GLU A 58 17.30 21.38 5.99
CA GLU A 58 16.25 21.81 6.91
C GLU A 58 14.89 21.70 6.22
N HIS A 59 13.81 21.70 6.99
CA HIS A 59 12.44 21.62 6.48
C HIS A 59 11.52 22.55 7.24
N THR A 60 10.46 22.99 6.56
CA THR A 60 9.35 23.73 7.16
C THR A 60 8.70 22.88 8.25
N PRO A 61 8.51 23.40 9.48
CA PRO A 61 7.92 22.64 10.58
C PRO A 61 6.55 22.03 10.23
N LEU A 62 6.22 20.93 10.92
CA LEU A 62 4.87 20.36 10.87
C LEU A 62 3.87 21.36 11.47
N GLY A 63 2.76 21.59 10.78
CA GLY A 63 1.73 22.57 11.16
C GLY A 63 1.86 23.92 10.46
N ASP A 64 3.04 24.26 9.96
CA ASP A 64 3.25 25.50 9.19
C ASP A 64 2.87 25.32 7.72
N SER A 65 2.48 26.41 7.05
CA SER A 65 2.10 26.37 5.63
C SER A 65 3.34 26.20 4.74
N LEU A 66 3.43 25.09 4.00
CA LEU A 66 4.48 24.87 3.01
C LEU A 66 4.01 25.30 1.61
N ARG A 67 4.81 26.13 0.93
CA ARG A 67 4.56 26.51 -0.48
C ARG A 67 5.13 25.47 -1.44
N THR A 68 4.41 24.36 -1.61
CA THR A 68 4.83 23.18 -2.39
C THR A 68 5.17 23.52 -3.85
N ASP A 69 4.40 24.39 -4.51
CA ASP A 69 4.67 24.82 -5.89
C ASP A 69 5.96 25.64 -6.01
N THR A 70 6.22 26.53 -5.06
CA THR A 70 7.47 27.29 -5.01
C THR A 70 8.66 26.37 -4.80
N LEU A 71 8.53 25.42 -3.88
CA LEU A 71 9.56 24.40 -3.63
C LEU A 71 9.81 23.53 -4.87
N ALA A 72 8.76 23.01 -5.52
CA ALA A 72 8.88 22.17 -6.70
C ALA A 72 9.56 22.91 -7.87
N ASN A 73 9.20 24.18 -8.09
CA ASN A 73 9.83 25.01 -9.13
C ASN A 73 11.31 25.27 -8.83
N TRP A 74 11.65 25.55 -7.56
CA TRP A 74 13.04 25.71 -7.15
C TRP A 74 13.83 24.40 -7.28
N LEU A 75 13.26 23.26 -6.90
CA LEU A 75 13.85 21.92 -7.07
C LEU A 75 14.11 21.59 -8.55
N ALA A 76 13.26 22.06 -9.47
CA ALA A 76 13.46 21.87 -10.90
C ALA A 76 14.52 22.81 -11.51
N SER A 77 14.88 23.90 -10.81
CA SER A 77 15.75 24.95 -11.32
C SER A 77 17.23 24.51 -11.47
N PRO A 78 18.08 25.31 -12.14
CA PRO A 78 19.51 25.06 -12.20
C PRO A 78 20.23 25.12 -10.83
N ALA A 79 19.63 25.78 -9.82
CA ALA A 79 20.24 25.95 -8.50
C ALA A 79 20.47 24.60 -7.79
N THR A 80 19.59 23.64 -8.05
CA THR A 80 19.60 22.31 -7.42
C THR A 80 20.23 21.24 -8.32
N LYS A 81 20.94 21.62 -9.39
CA LYS A 81 21.43 20.69 -10.43
C LYS A 81 22.27 19.50 -9.92
N LYS A 82 22.90 19.64 -8.75
CA LYS A 82 23.71 18.61 -8.11
C LYS A 82 22.87 17.51 -7.44
N LEU A 83 21.59 17.77 -7.16
CA LEU A 83 20.66 16.80 -6.60
C LEU A 83 20.20 15.81 -7.67
N SER A 84 19.76 14.63 -7.22
CA SER A 84 19.30 13.58 -8.12
C SER A 84 18.05 14.00 -8.89
N ARG A 85 17.84 13.39 -10.07
CA ARG A 85 16.64 13.65 -10.89
C ARG A 85 15.34 13.26 -10.17
N SER A 86 15.41 12.24 -9.29
CA SER A 86 14.27 11.84 -8.44
C SER A 86 13.82 12.96 -7.52
N ILE A 87 14.76 13.61 -6.81
CA ILE A 87 14.47 14.74 -5.92
C ILE A 87 14.00 15.96 -6.71
N ARG A 88 14.65 16.25 -7.84
CA ARG A 88 14.39 17.48 -8.61
C ARG A 88 13.09 17.47 -9.41
N HIS A 89 12.70 16.30 -9.92
CA HIS A 89 11.64 16.23 -10.93
C HIS A 89 10.66 15.07 -10.70
N TYR A 90 11.14 13.85 -10.45
CA TYR A 90 10.23 12.71 -10.48
C TYR A 90 9.28 12.67 -9.29
N ILE A 91 9.81 12.77 -8.06
CA ILE A 91 8.97 12.80 -6.85
C ILE A 91 8.07 14.03 -6.85
N PRO A 92 8.55 15.27 -7.08
CA PRO A 92 7.67 16.45 -7.10
C PRO A 92 6.51 16.35 -8.12
N ARG A 93 6.75 15.78 -9.30
CA ARG A 93 5.71 15.60 -10.33
C ARG A 93 4.70 14.53 -9.94
N ALA A 94 5.16 13.44 -9.31
CA ALA A 94 4.30 12.40 -8.78
C ALA A 94 3.38 12.95 -7.68
N LEU A 95 3.94 13.70 -6.72
CA LEU A 95 3.17 14.34 -5.65
C LEU A 95 2.16 15.36 -6.19
N ARG A 96 2.51 16.09 -7.27
CA ARG A 96 1.59 17.05 -7.90
C ARG A 96 0.31 16.37 -8.40
N ILE A 97 0.40 15.18 -8.98
CA ILE A 97 -0.77 14.40 -9.45
C ILE A 97 -1.74 14.14 -8.28
N VAL A 98 -1.20 13.72 -7.13
CA VAL A 98 -2.00 13.43 -5.93
C VAL A 98 -2.68 14.69 -5.40
N TYR A 99 -1.95 15.82 -5.34
CA TYR A 99 -2.55 17.10 -4.93
C TYR A 99 -3.65 17.56 -5.87
N ASP A 100 -3.45 17.45 -7.19
CA ASP A 100 -4.46 17.89 -8.16
C ASP A 100 -5.75 17.07 -8.03
N ILE A 101 -5.65 15.77 -7.76
CA ILE A 101 -6.80 14.91 -7.44
C ILE A 101 -7.48 15.39 -6.16
N ARG A 102 -6.73 15.52 -5.06
CA ARG A 102 -7.26 15.92 -3.75
C ARG A 102 -7.92 17.30 -3.77
N ASN A 103 -7.33 18.26 -4.48
CA ASN A 103 -7.75 19.66 -4.42
C ASN A 103 -8.84 19.99 -5.45
N ASN A 104 -8.81 19.37 -6.63
CA ASN A 104 -9.60 19.85 -7.77
C ASN A 104 -10.67 18.86 -8.23
N ARG A 105 -10.55 17.56 -7.90
CA ARG A 105 -11.45 16.54 -8.44
C ARG A 105 -12.64 16.21 -7.55
N ASP A 106 -12.60 16.57 -6.27
CA ASP A 106 -13.77 16.55 -5.38
C ASP A 106 -14.81 17.65 -5.71
N ALA A 107 -14.45 18.67 -6.52
CA ALA A 107 -15.26 19.87 -6.73
C ALA A 107 -16.17 19.87 -7.98
N ALA A 108 -16.08 18.89 -8.87
CA ALA A 108 -16.97 18.73 -10.03
C ALA A 108 -16.80 17.27 -10.51
N HIS A 109 -17.83 16.43 -10.57
CA HIS A 109 -18.93 16.55 -11.52
C HIS A 109 -20.12 15.69 -11.07
N LEU A 110 -21.24 16.33 -10.78
CA LEU A 110 -22.59 15.73 -10.77
C LEU A 110 -23.13 15.55 -12.21
N ALA A 111 -22.27 15.46 -13.23
CA ALA A 111 -22.66 15.69 -14.63
C ALA A 111 -22.87 14.42 -15.46
N ASP A 112 -22.28 13.28 -15.11
CA ASP A 112 -22.34 12.03 -15.90
C ASP A 112 -22.73 10.78 -15.09
N GLY A 113 -22.90 10.92 -13.76
CA GLY A 113 -23.33 9.83 -12.88
C GLY A 113 -22.26 8.76 -12.61
N ILE A 114 -21.01 9.00 -12.99
CA ILE A 114 -19.89 8.08 -12.76
C ILE A 114 -19.15 8.55 -11.50
N ASP A 115 -18.99 7.66 -10.51
CA ASP A 115 -18.18 7.96 -9.33
C ASP A 115 -16.67 7.85 -9.67
N PRO A 116 -15.92 8.98 -9.72
CA PRO A 116 -14.49 8.94 -10.02
C PRO A 116 -13.64 8.38 -8.87
N ASN A 117 -14.18 8.26 -7.66
CA ASN A 117 -13.40 8.08 -6.44
C ASN A 117 -12.55 6.80 -6.47
N LEU A 118 -13.08 5.69 -6.99
CA LEU A 118 -12.31 4.44 -7.10
C LEU A 118 -11.09 4.65 -8.00
N GLN A 119 -11.29 5.20 -9.20
CA GLN A 119 -10.22 5.47 -10.16
C GLN A 119 -9.14 6.39 -9.57
N ASP A 120 -9.57 7.46 -8.89
CA ASP A 120 -8.68 8.42 -8.25
C ASP A 120 -7.88 7.79 -7.12
N ALA A 121 -8.57 7.09 -6.23
CA ALA A 121 -7.92 6.46 -5.10
C ALA A 121 -6.94 5.38 -5.57
N THR A 122 -7.26 4.62 -6.64
CA THR A 122 -6.33 3.66 -7.27
C THR A 122 -5.07 4.34 -7.76
N LEU A 123 -5.20 5.46 -8.49
CA LEU A 123 -4.04 6.21 -8.98
C LEU A 123 -3.22 6.77 -7.81
N VAL A 124 -3.88 7.37 -6.81
CA VAL A 124 -3.23 7.93 -5.62
C VAL A 124 -2.40 6.87 -4.91
N VAL A 125 -2.96 5.72 -4.52
CA VAL A 125 -2.22 4.70 -3.74
C VAL A 125 -1.01 4.16 -4.50
N HIS A 126 -1.11 3.98 -5.83
CA HIS A 126 0.02 3.53 -6.63
C HIS A 126 1.09 4.60 -6.81
N VAL A 127 0.70 5.87 -6.87
CA VAL A 127 1.67 6.98 -6.81
C VAL A 127 2.37 7.01 -5.46
N LEU A 128 1.65 6.78 -4.35
CA LEU A 128 2.27 6.74 -3.02
C LEU A 128 3.25 5.56 -2.90
N ASP A 129 2.87 4.37 -3.38
CA ASP A 129 3.75 3.18 -3.42
C ASP A 129 5.07 3.50 -4.14
N TRP A 130 4.98 4.16 -5.30
CA TRP A 130 6.14 4.54 -6.10
C TRP A 130 7.02 5.58 -5.38
N VAL A 131 6.41 6.62 -4.78
CA VAL A 131 7.16 7.64 -4.03
C VAL A 131 7.86 7.05 -2.81
N MET A 132 7.18 6.17 -2.07
CA MET A 132 7.77 5.44 -0.94
C MET A 132 8.98 4.62 -1.37
N ALA A 133 8.85 3.89 -2.48
CA ALA A 133 9.95 3.11 -3.04
C ALA A 133 11.15 4.00 -3.43
N GLU A 134 10.90 5.17 -4.00
CA GLU A 134 11.96 6.12 -4.34
C GLU A 134 12.65 6.71 -3.10
N PHE A 135 11.92 7.05 -2.04
CA PHE A 135 12.54 7.51 -0.80
C PHE A 135 13.41 6.43 -0.15
N VAL A 136 12.95 5.17 -0.16
CA VAL A 136 13.77 4.03 0.28
C VAL A 136 15.03 3.90 -0.57
N ARG A 137 14.90 3.99 -1.91
CA ARG A 137 16.05 3.92 -2.83
C ARG A 137 17.05 5.06 -2.63
N LEU A 138 16.59 6.25 -2.23
CA LEU A 138 17.43 7.41 -1.97
C LEU A 138 18.08 7.39 -0.56
N SER A 139 17.58 6.56 0.36
CA SER A 139 18.11 6.46 1.72
C SER A 139 19.45 5.72 1.72
N LYS A 140 20.51 6.40 2.18
CA LYS A 140 21.86 5.82 2.25
C LYS A 140 21.92 4.80 3.40
N GLY A 141 22.57 3.66 3.18
CA GLY A 141 22.83 2.66 4.24
C GLY A 141 21.99 1.38 4.16
N THR A 142 21.15 1.23 3.14
CA THR A 142 20.45 -0.03 2.85
C THR A 142 21.15 -0.78 1.72
N SER A 143 21.38 -2.09 1.88
CA SER A 143 21.91 -2.90 0.78
C SER A 143 20.90 -2.94 -0.37
N PRO A 144 21.33 -3.03 -1.65
CA PRO A 144 20.43 -3.14 -2.78
C PRO A 144 19.35 -4.22 -2.60
N GLU A 145 19.72 -5.34 -1.98
CA GLU A 145 18.85 -6.48 -1.70
C GLU A 145 17.79 -6.13 -0.65
N HIS A 146 18.16 -5.44 0.42
CA HIS A 146 17.21 -5.03 1.46
C HIS A 146 16.28 -3.92 0.97
N ALA A 147 16.78 -2.96 0.18
CA ALA A 147 15.94 -1.94 -0.46
C ALA A 147 14.94 -2.60 -1.40
N ARG A 148 15.41 -3.55 -2.23
CA ARG A 148 14.55 -4.32 -3.14
C ARG A 148 13.47 -5.08 -2.38
N ALA A 149 13.80 -5.79 -1.31
CA ALA A 149 12.83 -6.52 -0.51
C ALA A 149 11.78 -5.59 0.13
N LEU A 150 12.18 -4.39 0.58
CA LEU A 150 11.26 -3.38 1.11
C LEU A 150 10.34 -2.81 0.03
N VAL A 151 10.87 -2.53 -1.16
CA VAL A 151 10.07 -2.07 -2.31
C VAL A 151 9.09 -3.14 -2.76
N GLU A 152 9.54 -4.39 -2.89
CA GLU A 152 8.67 -5.52 -3.21
C GLU A 152 7.54 -5.65 -2.15
N ALA A 153 7.87 -5.53 -0.86
CA ALA A 153 6.89 -5.57 0.22
C ALA A 153 5.88 -4.39 0.21
N LEU A 154 6.25 -3.21 -0.31
CA LEU A 154 5.34 -2.06 -0.45
C LEU A 154 4.29 -2.29 -1.54
N VAL A 155 4.72 -2.91 -2.63
CA VAL A 155 3.87 -3.26 -3.78
C VAL A 155 3.06 -4.53 -3.50
N THR A 156 3.49 -5.37 -2.55
CA THR A 156 2.73 -6.58 -2.18
C THR A 156 1.44 -6.17 -1.46
N ARG A 157 0.31 -6.66 -1.98
CA ARG A 157 -1.04 -6.25 -1.61
C ARG A 157 -1.34 -6.64 -0.17
N LYS A 158 -1.56 -5.66 0.71
CA LYS A 158 -2.02 -5.92 2.08
C LYS A 158 -3.53 -6.08 2.09
N VAL A 159 -4.01 -7.26 2.49
CA VAL A 159 -5.43 -7.52 2.75
C VAL A 159 -5.78 -6.92 4.10
N PRO A 160 -6.61 -5.85 4.21
CA PRO A 160 -6.89 -5.21 5.50
C PRO A 160 -7.62 -6.15 6.47
N VAL A 161 -8.28 -7.18 5.94
CA VAL A 161 -8.95 -8.21 6.74
C VAL A 161 -7.99 -9.30 7.23
N VAL A 162 -6.69 -9.26 6.93
CA VAL A 162 -5.71 -10.20 7.49
C VAL A 162 -4.67 -9.41 8.29
N GLN A 163 -4.50 -9.76 9.56
CA GLN A 163 -3.52 -9.16 10.47
C GLN A 163 -2.49 -10.20 10.89
N ASP A 164 -1.20 -9.87 10.76
CA ASP A 164 -0.12 -10.73 11.24
C ASP A 164 0.10 -10.55 12.76
N PHE A 165 0.14 -11.67 13.49
CA PHE A 165 0.59 -11.79 14.87
C PHE A 165 1.87 -12.63 14.89
N GLY A 166 3.02 -11.97 14.71
CA GLY A 166 4.28 -12.67 14.41
C GLY A 166 4.18 -13.35 13.04
N GLU A 167 4.44 -14.66 12.97
CA GLU A 167 4.31 -15.44 11.73
C GLU A 167 2.88 -15.90 11.44
N PHE A 168 1.94 -15.67 12.36
CA PHE A 168 0.56 -16.12 12.25
C PHE A 168 -0.35 -15.06 11.60
N PRO A 169 -0.78 -15.22 10.35
CA PRO A 169 -1.80 -14.37 9.75
C PRO A 169 -3.19 -14.75 10.28
N LYS A 170 -3.88 -13.79 10.88
CA LYS A 170 -5.27 -13.94 11.35
C LYS A 170 -6.22 -13.22 10.42
N LEU A 171 -7.18 -13.97 9.86
CA LEU A 171 -8.32 -13.38 9.18
C LEU A 171 -9.29 -12.76 10.21
N LEU A 172 -9.61 -11.48 10.01
CA LEU A 172 -10.49 -10.62 10.81
C LEU A 172 -11.90 -10.52 10.23
N LEU A 173 -12.34 -11.53 9.47
CA LEU A 173 -13.67 -11.63 8.86
C LEU A 173 -14.43 -12.82 9.46
N PRO A 174 -15.17 -12.62 10.57
CA PRO A 174 -16.02 -13.67 11.15
C PRO A 174 -17.05 -14.17 10.14
N GLY A 175 -17.28 -15.48 10.08
CA GLY A 175 -18.28 -16.07 9.18
C GLY A 175 -17.85 -16.21 7.72
N ALA A 176 -16.61 -15.84 7.36
CA ALA A 176 -16.07 -16.11 6.03
C ALA A 176 -16.18 -17.61 5.67
N ARG A 177 -16.61 -17.91 4.44
CA ARG A 177 -16.69 -19.30 3.97
C ARG A 177 -15.29 -19.91 3.93
N ALA A 178 -15.22 -21.22 4.09
CA ALA A 178 -13.93 -21.91 4.19
C ALA A 178 -13.01 -21.69 2.96
N GLY A 179 -13.59 -21.61 1.76
CA GLY A 179 -12.83 -21.31 0.53
C GLY A 179 -12.28 -19.89 0.54
N ASP A 180 -13.15 -18.91 0.79
CA ASP A 180 -12.82 -17.48 0.85
C ASP A 180 -11.74 -17.21 1.91
N HIS A 181 -11.86 -17.85 3.08
CA HIS A 181 -10.87 -17.77 4.15
C HIS A 181 -9.48 -18.23 3.68
N VAL A 182 -9.41 -19.40 3.02
CA VAL A 182 -8.15 -19.92 2.47
C VAL A 182 -7.59 -18.97 1.41
N LEU A 183 -8.42 -18.51 0.48
CA LEU A 183 -7.98 -17.61 -0.57
C LEU A 183 -7.44 -16.29 -0.02
N MET A 184 -8.08 -15.69 0.99
CA MET A 184 -7.58 -14.46 1.61
C MET A 184 -6.25 -14.64 2.33
N LEU A 185 -6.05 -15.78 3.01
CA LEU A 185 -4.76 -16.09 3.65
C LEU A 185 -3.65 -16.29 2.60
N LEU A 186 -3.94 -17.01 1.52
CA LEU A 186 -2.98 -17.22 0.42
C LEU A 186 -2.69 -15.91 -0.32
N TYR A 187 -3.72 -15.10 -0.57
CA TYR A 187 -3.60 -13.78 -1.18
C TYR A 187 -2.73 -12.85 -0.32
N HIS A 188 -2.91 -12.85 1.00
CA HIS A 188 -2.07 -12.09 1.93
C HIS A 188 -0.60 -12.53 1.91
N LYS A 189 -0.32 -13.82 1.70
CA LYS A 189 1.05 -14.34 1.59
C LYS A 189 1.67 -14.13 0.21
N GLY A 190 0.84 -13.96 -0.82
CA GLY A 190 1.24 -13.64 -2.18
C GLY A 190 1.86 -14.82 -2.95
N PRO A 191 2.66 -14.55 -3.99
CA PRO A 191 3.05 -15.56 -4.98
C PRO A 191 3.97 -16.65 -4.44
N ARG A 192 4.62 -16.43 -3.28
CA ARG A 192 5.51 -17.41 -2.64
C ARG A 192 4.77 -18.68 -2.18
N GLY A 193 3.45 -18.62 -2.02
CA GLY A 193 2.66 -19.73 -1.51
C GLY A 193 2.92 -20.00 -0.03
N VAL A 194 2.31 -21.08 0.47
CA VAL A 194 2.28 -21.45 1.89
C VAL A 194 2.36 -22.96 2.01
N ALA A 195 3.14 -23.47 2.97
CA ALA A 195 3.13 -24.90 3.27
C ALA A 195 1.80 -25.32 3.90
N TYR A 196 1.30 -26.51 3.54
CA TYR A 196 0.03 -27.04 4.06
C TYR A 196 -0.02 -27.04 5.60
N ALA A 197 1.11 -27.38 6.24
CA ALA A 197 1.23 -27.41 7.70
C ALA A 197 0.95 -26.03 8.33
N ASP A 198 1.48 -24.97 7.74
CA ASP A 198 1.28 -23.60 8.22
C ASP A 198 -0.16 -23.15 7.99
N LEU A 199 -0.68 -23.36 6.77
CA LEU A 199 -2.06 -23.03 6.44
C LEU A 199 -3.05 -23.76 7.37
N PHE A 200 -2.77 -25.02 7.71
CA PHE A 200 -3.58 -25.81 8.64
C PHE A 200 -3.61 -25.21 10.06
N GLN A 201 -2.50 -24.63 10.51
CA GLN A 201 -2.46 -23.93 11.79
C GLN A 201 -3.25 -22.62 11.75
N TRP A 202 -3.16 -21.87 10.66
CA TRP A 202 -3.76 -20.55 10.50
C TRP A 202 -5.29 -20.56 10.42
N VAL A 203 -5.87 -21.62 9.83
CA VAL A 203 -7.33 -21.74 9.75
C VAL A 203 -7.97 -22.14 11.10
N PRO A 204 -9.22 -21.71 11.36
CA PRO A 204 -10.00 -22.14 12.53
C PRO A 204 -10.06 -23.66 12.70
N ALA A 205 -10.07 -24.14 13.95
CA ALA A 205 -10.10 -25.56 14.26
C ALA A 205 -11.29 -26.31 13.60
N THR A 206 -12.44 -25.65 13.48
CA THR A 206 -13.64 -26.17 12.81
C THR A 206 -13.44 -26.41 11.31
N MET A 207 -12.54 -25.68 10.66
CA MET A 207 -12.22 -25.83 9.23
C MET A 207 -11.18 -26.90 8.95
N ARG A 208 -10.28 -27.18 9.91
CA ARG A 208 -9.13 -28.09 9.76
C ARG A 208 -9.53 -29.46 9.21
N LYS A 209 -10.63 -30.04 9.72
CA LYS A 209 -11.15 -31.35 9.29
C LYS A 209 -11.44 -31.43 7.79
N HIS A 210 -11.83 -30.31 7.18
CA HIS A 210 -12.26 -30.24 5.78
C HIS A 210 -11.28 -29.49 4.89
N LEU A 211 -10.12 -29.05 5.41
CA LEU A 211 -9.18 -28.20 4.67
C LEU A 211 -8.72 -28.86 3.36
N ARG A 212 -8.31 -30.14 3.38
CA ARG A 212 -7.92 -30.86 2.15
C ARG A 212 -9.05 -30.93 1.11
N ARG A 213 -10.31 -31.04 1.56
CA ARG A 213 -11.47 -31.03 0.65
C ARG A 213 -11.66 -29.65 0.05
N THR A 214 -11.58 -28.58 0.86
CA THR A 214 -11.65 -27.20 0.41
C THR A 214 -10.57 -26.91 -0.64
N LEU A 215 -9.32 -27.28 -0.37
CA LEU A 215 -8.21 -27.10 -1.31
C LEU A 215 -8.44 -27.82 -2.64
N ARG A 216 -8.89 -29.08 -2.62
CA ARG A 216 -9.25 -29.79 -3.86
C ARG A 216 -10.38 -29.09 -4.64
N THR A 217 -11.36 -28.52 -3.95
CA THR A 217 -12.43 -27.75 -4.61
C THR A 217 -11.92 -26.45 -5.21
N LEU A 218 -11.00 -25.75 -4.54
CA LEU A 218 -10.37 -24.54 -5.07
C LEU A 218 -9.46 -24.85 -6.27
N GLU A 219 -8.69 -25.94 -6.20
CA GLU A 219 -7.83 -26.45 -7.29
C GLU A 219 -8.66 -26.77 -8.53
N ALA A 220 -9.77 -27.49 -8.35
CA ALA A 220 -10.68 -27.85 -9.44
C ALA A 220 -11.31 -26.63 -10.13
N LYS A 221 -11.36 -25.48 -9.43
CA LYS A 221 -11.81 -24.19 -9.99
C LYS A 221 -10.65 -23.33 -10.52
N ALA A 222 -9.43 -23.86 -10.54
CA ALA A 222 -8.21 -23.16 -10.89
C ALA A 222 -7.93 -21.91 -10.03
N LEU A 223 -8.43 -21.86 -8.79
CA LEU A 223 -8.24 -20.71 -7.88
C LEU A 223 -6.97 -20.84 -7.03
N VAL A 224 -6.49 -22.07 -6.83
CA VAL A 224 -5.22 -22.39 -6.17
C VAL A 224 -4.48 -23.44 -6.99
N HIS A 225 -3.17 -23.51 -6.78
CA HIS A 225 -2.30 -24.54 -7.32
C HIS A 225 -1.54 -25.22 -6.18
N GLN A 226 -1.63 -26.54 -6.10
CA GLN A 226 -0.87 -27.36 -5.15
C GLN A 226 0.38 -27.94 -5.83
N GLU A 227 1.55 -27.56 -5.32
CA GLU A 227 2.85 -28.11 -5.70
C GLU A 227 3.45 -28.87 -4.51
N GLY A 228 3.25 -30.19 -4.47
CA GLY A 228 3.63 -31.01 -3.32
C GLY A 228 2.87 -30.60 -2.06
N GLU A 229 3.59 -30.14 -1.03
CA GLU A 229 2.99 -29.60 0.21
C GLU A 229 2.84 -28.07 0.19
N SER A 230 3.21 -27.39 -0.89
CA SER A 230 3.04 -25.95 -1.06
C SER A 230 1.73 -25.64 -1.77
N ILE A 231 1.03 -24.62 -1.28
CA ILE A 231 -0.21 -24.11 -1.87
C ILE A 231 0.01 -22.68 -2.32
N HIS A 232 -0.29 -22.42 -3.59
CA HIS A 232 -0.17 -21.11 -4.22
C HIS A 232 -1.55 -20.62 -4.65
N ILE A 233 -1.78 -19.31 -4.54
CA ILE A 233 -2.94 -18.68 -5.17
C ILE A 233 -2.65 -18.47 -6.66
N THR A 234 -3.66 -18.64 -7.51
CA THR A 234 -3.54 -18.33 -8.95
C THR A 234 -4.08 -16.93 -9.23
N TYR A 235 -3.80 -16.38 -10.42
CA TYR A 235 -4.43 -15.12 -10.86
C TYR A 235 -5.96 -15.17 -10.84
N ALA A 236 -6.58 -16.33 -11.07
CA ALA A 236 -8.03 -16.48 -10.96
C ALA A 236 -8.51 -16.41 -9.49
N GLY A 237 -7.74 -17.00 -8.56
CA GLY A 237 -7.98 -16.87 -7.13
C GLY A 237 -7.83 -15.43 -6.64
N GLU A 238 -6.79 -14.74 -7.11
CA GLU A 238 -6.55 -13.32 -6.79
C GLU A 238 -7.71 -12.44 -7.25
N ASN A 239 -8.11 -12.58 -8.52
CA ASN A 239 -9.22 -11.84 -9.09
C ASN A 239 -10.54 -12.10 -8.33
N LEU A 240 -10.77 -13.33 -7.85
CA LEU A 240 -11.95 -13.64 -7.05
C LEU A 240 -11.95 -12.90 -5.71
N VAL A 241 -10.80 -12.83 -5.04
CA VAL A 241 -10.66 -12.10 -3.78
C VAL A 241 -10.92 -10.61 -3.97
N GLU A 242 -10.42 -10.04 -5.06
CA GLU A 242 -10.56 -8.61 -5.38
C GLU A 242 -11.97 -8.22 -5.80
N THR A 243 -12.67 -9.07 -6.54
CA THR A 243 -13.96 -8.74 -7.15
C THR A 243 -15.17 -9.03 -6.27
N GLN A 244 -15.04 -9.91 -5.26
CA GLN A 244 -16.15 -10.29 -4.38
C GLN A 244 -16.30 -9.45 -3.12
N GLY A 245 -15.58 -8.33 -2.99
CA GLY A 245 -15.61 -7.51 -1.77
C GLY A 245 -15.09 -8.26 -0.53
N LEU A 246 -14.33 -9.36 -0.72
CA LEU A 246 -13.77 -10.15 0.40
C LEU A 246 -12.70 -9.36 1.17
N LEU A 247 -12.15 -8.32 0.55
CA LEU A 247 -11.22 -7.37 1.17
C LEU A 247 -11.94 -6.32 2.04
N GLU A 248 -13.26 -6.18 1.91
CA GLU A 248 -14.05 -5.21 2.65
C GLU A 248 -14.43 -5.77 4.03
N LYS A 249 -14.26 -4.94 5.07
CA LYS A 249 -14.73 -5.26 6.41
C LYS A 249 -16.27 -5.16 6.41
N PRO A 250 -17.02 -6.07 7.06
CA PRO A 250 -18.43 -5.83 7.29
C PRO A 250 -18.53 -4.51 8.07
N ALA A 251 -19.40 -3.62 7.61
CA ALA A 251 -19.78 -2.44 8.37
C ALA A 251 -20.03 -2.87 9.81
N ALA A 252 -19.41 -2.17 10.77
CA ALA A 252 -19.68 -2.42 12.17
C ALA A 252 -21.20 -2.30 12.37
N ALA A 253 -21.82 -3.41 12.75
CA ALA A 253 -23.20 -3.42 13.21
C ALA A 253 -23.30 -2.73 14.57
#